data_AF-A0A1I4XMT3-F1
#
_entry.id   AF-A0A1I4XMT3-F1
#
_cell.length_a   1.000
_cell.length_b   1.000
_cell.length_c   1.000
_cell.angle_alpha   90.00
_cell.angle_beta   90.00
_cell.angle_gamma   90.00
#
_symmetry.space_group_name_H-M   'P 1'
#
loop_
_entity.id
_entity.type
_entity.pdbx_description
1 polymer ?
#
loop_
_entity_poly.entity_id
_entity_poly.type
_entity_poly.pdbx_seq_one_letter_code
_entity_poly.pdbx_strand_id
1 'polypeptide(L)'
;MFSKKKKEKELILNSVEPVTETRSIESDENARCISEMLKEVNDLLQYMTRLDYVREMILDAERQADLLGNVSASSEEMTAATEDISNYVEISSTNMKKAMEETDLALKRVETTFMSIEKNMEEIHGVKSIMVEVTEETVKINELVNVIKSVADQTNLLSLNASIEAARAGENGRGFAVVADEIKKLAQSTKEQVDIIRSIVESLNGKIHEASSEIDRVVESFQGAKSSIDAATGGIFEIGGIMNSIGASFMSISANVEEQTATAQEITANILEVHDKAAVLKEKTHHTGQSFYDISVRIDALRMKALSFAKNADSAVMLDLTVTDHLLWKWRVYNMILGYVHMDEASVGDHTTCRLGKWLGAQDLNGSALRTLFQKMEGPHKELHSQAKKAISLYNRGQVEEAILLLPVIEKSSLQVVECLENLKKKSK
;
A
#
# COMPACT_ATOMS: atom_id res chain seq x y z
N MET A 1 59.44 -103.24 29.67
CA MET A 1 58.70 -102.49 30.70
C MET A 1 59.72 -101.72 31.56
N PHE A 2 59.46 -100.47 31.94
CA PHE A 2 60.36 -99.56 32.71
C PHE A 2 61.50 -98.85 31.94
N SER A 3 61.18 -98.06 30.91
CA SER A 3 62.08 -96.94 30.52
C SER A 3 61.36 -95.80 29.75
N LYS A 4 60.14 -96.03 29.24
CA LYS A 4 59.35 -94.98 28.56
C LYS A 4 58.51 -94.06 29.46
N LYS A 5 58.34 -94.37 30.76
CA LYS A 5 57.47 -93.58 31.67
C LYS A 5 58.15 -92.40 32.40
N LYS A 6 59.46 -92.18 32.22
CA LYS A 6 60.19 -91.12 32.94
C LYS A 6 60.44 -89.86 32.10
N LYS A 7 60.44 -89.94 30.76
CA LYS A 7 60.64 -88.79 29.86
C LYS A 7 59.37 -88.00 29.53
N GLU A 8 58.19 -88.55 29.77
CA GLU A 8 56.92 -87.81 29.57
C GLU A 8 56.50 -86.96 30.78
N LYS A 9 57.14 -87.14 31.95
CA LYS A 9 56.82 -86.35 33.15
C LYS A 9 57.67 -85.09 33.33
N GLU A 10 58.79 -84.97 32.62
CA GLU A 10 59.65 -83.77 32.64
C GLU A 10 59.35 -82.77 31.52
N LEU A 11 58.54 -83.13 30.52
CA LEU A 11 58.16 -82.19 29.44
C LEU A 11 56.87 -81.40 29.72
N ILE A 12 56.18 -81.68 30.83
CA ILE A 12 54.90 -81.03 31.19
C ILE A 12 55.10 -79.93 32.26
N LEU A 13 56.31 -79.75 32.80
CA LEU A 13 56.57 -78.77 33.86
C LEU A 13 57.23 -77.45 33.41
N ASN A 14 57.50 -77.27 32.11
CA ASN A 14 58.23 -76.08 31.60
C ASN A 14 57.46 -75.24 30.55
N SER A 15 56.14 -75.38 30.44
CA SER A 15 55.33 -74.56 29.50
C SER A 15 54.14 -73.86 30.14
N VAL A 16 54.16 -73.68 31.47
CA VAL A 16 53.14 -72.92 32.19
C VAL A 16 53.81 -71.68 32.77
N GLU A 17 54.01 -70.66 31.93
CA GLU A 17 53.46 -69.30 32.12
C GLU A 17 53.91 -68.34 30.99
N PRO A 18 53.14 -67.28 30.68
CA PRO A 18 51.90 -66.90 31.35
C PRO A 18 50.73 -66.75 30.36
N VAL A 19 49.79 -67.70 30.41
CA VAL A 19 48.41 -67.48 29.93
C VAL A 19 47.78 -66.28 30.66
N THR A 20 48.28 -65.93 31.85
CA THR A 20 47.92 -64.74 32.63
C THR A 20 48.36 -63.41 31.99
N GLU A 21 49.50 -63.33 31.29
CA GLU A 21 49.96 -62.10 30.60
C GLU A 21 49.18 -61.84 29.31
N THR A 22 48.96 -62.86 28.48
CA THR A 22 48.12 -62.71 27.27
C THR A 22 46.67 -62.34 27.62
N ARG A 23 46.13 -62.89 28.71
CA ARG A 23 44.77 -62.59 29.17
C ARG A 23 44.66 -61.23 29.87
N SER A 24 45.75 -60.71 30.46
CA SER A 24 45.80 -59.34 30.98
C SER A 24 45.94 -58.31 29.87
N ILE A 25 46.74 -58.58 28.83
CA ILE A 25 46.89 -57.71 27.65
C ILE A 25 45.58 -57.62 26.86
N GLU A 26 44.91 -58.75 26.59
CA GLU A 26 43.57 -58.74 25.96
C GLU A 26 42.51 -58.06 26.84
N SER A 27 42.61 -58.18 28.18
CA SER A 27 41.72 -57.48 29.12
C SER A 27 41.93 -55.96 29.10
N ASP A 28 43.18 -55.51 29.00
CA ASP A 28 43.54 -54.09 28.97
C ASP A 28 43.20 -53.45 27.61
N GLU A 29 43.38 -54.17 26.50
CA GLU A 29 43.00 -53.71 25.17
C GLU A 29 41.47 -53.61 25.01
N ASN A 30 40.72 -54.58 25.56
CA ASN A 30 39.26 -54.52 25.64
C ASN A 30 38.78 -53.35 26.52
N ALA A 31 39.42 -53.11 27.67
CA ALA A 31 39.09 -51.99 28.55
C ALA A 31 39.35 -50.64 27.87
N ARG A 32 40.45 -50.51 27.12
CA ARG A 32 40.77 -49.31 26.33
C ARG A 32 39.74 -49.08 25.23
N CYS A 33 39.39 -50.11 24.46
CA CYS A 33 38.39 -50.05 23.41
C CYS A 33 37.00 -49.62 23.95
N ILE A 34 36.58 -50.19 25.09
CA ILE A 34 35.31 -49.80 25.74
C ILE A 34 35.36 -48.33 26.21
N SER A 35 36.50 -47.87 26.74
CA SER A 35 36.67 -46.49 27.17
C SER A 35 36.62 -45.51 25.99
N GLU A 36 37.21 -45.84 24.85
CA GLU A 36 37.15 -45.04 23.62
C GLU A 36 35.71 -44.99 23.08
N MET A 37 35.02 -46.14 23.02
CA MET A 37 33.62 -46.21 22.60
C MET A 37 32.69 -45.41 23.53
N LEU A 38 32.89 -45.46 24.84
CA LEU A 38 32.12 -44.67 25.81
C LEU A 38 32.31 -43.16 25.60
N LYS A 39 33.53 -42.74 25.26
CA LYS A 39 33.84 -41.34 24.96
C LYS A 39 33.12 -40.89 23.68
N GLU A 40 33.19 -41.66 22.60
CA GLU A 40 32.49 -41.34 21.34
C GLU A 40 30.97 -41.27 21.53
N VAL A 41 30.39 -42.22 22.26
CA VAL A 41 28.96 -42.24 22.58
C VAL A 41 28.55 -41.03 23.43
N ASN A 42 29.37 -40.63 24.40
CA ASN A 42 29.13 -39.40 25.17
C ASN A 42 29.20 -38.16 24.28
N ASP A 43 30.22 -38.04 23.42
CA ASP A 43 30.38 -36.90 22.52
C ASP A 43 29.16 -36.78 21.56
N LEU A 44 28.64 -37.90 21.05
CA LEU A 44 27.41 -37.94 20.24
C LEU A 44 26.17 -37.47 21.02
N LEU A 45 25.99 -37.92 22.27
CA LEU A 45 24.88 -37.46 23.10
C LEU A 45 24.97 -35.98 23.40
N GLN A 46 26.16 -35.48 23.75
CA GLN A 46 26.38 -34.07 23.98
C GLN A 46 26.03 -33.23 22.75
N TYR A 47 26.42 -33.70 21.55
CA TYR A 47 26.04 -33.06 20.30
C TYR A 47 24.51 -33.06 20.10
N MET A 48 23.83 -34.19 20.35
CA MET A 48 22.36 -34.27 20.26
C MET A 48 21.65 -33.31 21.21
N THR A 49 22.13 -33.18 22.44
CA THR A 49 21.53 -32.28 23.44
C THR A 49 21.68 -30.79 23.12
N ARG A 50 22.44 -30.43 22.08
CA ARG A 50 22.61 -29.06 21.56
C ARG A 50 21.78 -28.80 20.30
N LEU A 51 20.98 -29.76 19.83
CA LEU A 51 20.11 -29.60 18.65
C LEU A 51 18.81 -28.85 19.00
N ASP A 52 18.93 -27.67 19.60
CA ASP A 52 17.80 -26.86 20.09
C ASP A 52 17.00 -26.18 18.95
N TYR A 53 17.48 -26.30 17.69
CA TYR A 53 16.85 -25.71 16.51
C TYR A 53 15.52 -26.36 16.12
N VAL A 54 15.19 -27.56 16.63
CA VAL A 54 13.88 -28.21 16.38
C VAL A 54 12.74 -27.34 16.89
N ARG A 55 12.88 -26.79 18.11
CA ARG A 55 11.88 -25.86 18.65
C ARG A 55 11.79 -24.58 17.85
N GLU A 56 12.92 -24.04 17.39
CA GLU A 56 12.93 -22.84 16.55
C GLU A 56 12.16 -23.09 15.25
N MET A 57 12.36 -24.24 14.61
CA MET A 57 11.60 -24.62 13.40
C MET A 57 10.09 -24.76 13.65
N ILE A 58 9.67 -25.28 14.82
CA ILE A 58 8.23 -25.34 15.18
C ILE A 58 7.65 -23.93 15.34
N LEU A 59 8.38 -23.05 16.05
CA LEU A 59 7.95 -21.67 16.26
C LEU A 59 7.87 -20.87 14.95
N ASP A 60 8.83 -21.08 14.05
CA ASP A 60 8.83 -20.42 12.74
C ASP A 60 7.67 -20.90 11.86
N ALA A 61 7.32 -22.19 11.90
CA ALA A 61 6.15 -22.72 11.21
C ALA A 61 4.82 -22.12 11.76
N GLU A 62 4.73 -21.88 13.07
CA GLU A 62 3.56 -21.22 13.69
C GLU A 62 3.47 -19.74 13.32
N ARG A 63 4.60 -19.01 13.38
CA ARG A 63 4.65 -17.61 12.92
C ARG A 63 4.27 -17.46 11.45
N GLN A 64 4.66 -18.42 10.61
CA GLN A 64 4.29 -18.43 9.21
C GLN A 64 2.77 -18.53 9.02
N ALA A 65 2.07 -19.32 9.84
CA ALA A 65 0.61 -19.41 9.80
C ALA A 65 -0.07 -18.08 10.17
N ASP A 66 0.43 -17.38 11.20
CA ASP A 66 -0.08 -16.06 11.58
C ASP A 66 0.12 -15.02 10.47
N LEU A 67 1.30 -15.01 9.84
CA LEU A 67 1.59 -14.12 8.72
C LEU A 67 0.65 -14.36 7.53
N LEU A 68 0.29 -15.63 7.24
CA LEU A 68 -0.68 -15.95 6.20
C LEU A 68 -2.07 -15.39 6.49
N GLY A 69 -2.50 -15.39 7.76
CA GLY A 69 -3.77 -14.77 8.17
C GLY A 69 -3.82 -13.28 7.83
N ASN A 70 -2.73 -12.54 8.08
CA ASN A 70 -2.63 -11.13 7.73
C ASN A 70 -2.64 -10.90 6.21
N VAL A 71 -1.91 -11.72 5.44
CA VAL A 71 -1.89 -11.62 3.97
C VAL A 71 -3.28 -11.94 3.39
N SER A 72 -4.01 -12.89 3.98
CA SER A 72 -5.39 -13.21 3.59
C SER A 72 -6.33 -12.02 3.79
N ALA A 73 -6.29 -11.39 4.96
CA ALA A 73 -7.10 -10.20 5.24
C ALA A 73 -6.80 -9.07 4.25
N SER A 74 -5.52 -8.80 3.96
CA SER A 74 -5.13 -7.81 2.95
C SER A 74 -5.60 -8.17 1.53
N SER A 75 -5.63 -9.46 1.18
CA SER A 75 -6.14 -9.91 -0.12
C SER A 75 -7.66 -9.73 -0.25
N GLU A 76 -8.42 -9.96 0.82
CA GLU A 76 -9.86 -9.69 0.89
C GLU A 76 -10.15 -8.20 0.76
N GLU A 77 -9.43 -7.36 1.51
CA GLU A 77 -9.54 -5.89 1.41
C GLU A 77 -9.22 -5.38 0.00
N MET A 78 -8.19 -5.95 -0.65
CA MET A 78 -7.84 -5.62 -2.02
C MET A 78 -8.97 -5.98 -2.99
N THR A 79 -9.60 -7.14 -2.84
CA THR A 79 -10.72 -7.58 -3.68
C THR A 79 -11.91 -6.63 -3.54
N ALA A 80 -12.26 -6.23 -2.31
CA ALA A 80 -13.33 -5.28 -2.06
C ALA A 80 -13.03 -3.89 -2.66
N ALA A 81 -11.79 -3.41 -2.51
CA ALA A 81 -11.37 -2.14 -3.11
C ALA A 81 -11.44 -2.17 -4.65
N THR A 82 -11.07 -3.29 -5.28
CA THR A 82 -11.17 -3.47 -6.73
C THR A 82 -12.62 -3.47 -7.21
N GLU A 83 -13.55 -4.07 -6.46
CA GLU A 83 -14.99 -4.02 -6.74
C GLU A 83 -15.55 -2.59 -6.65
N ASP A 84 -15.16 -1.84 -5.62
CA ASP A 84 -15.52 -0.43 -5.47
C ASP A 84 -15.01 0.40 -6.66
N ILE A 85 -13.75 0.23 -7.07
CA ILE A 85 -13.18 0.92 -8.23
C ILE A 85 -13.97 0.59 -9.50
N SER A 86 -14.35 -0.68 -9.70
CA SER A 86 -15.17 -1.09 -10.86
C SER A 86 -16.50 -0.32 -10.89
N ASN A 87 -17.20 -0.24 -9.76
CA ASN A 87 -18.45 0.52 -9.63
C ASN A 87 -18.23 2.02 -9.91
N TYR A 88 -17.15 2.61 -9.41
CA TYR A 88 -16.82 4.01 -9.69
C TYR A 88 -16.57 4.27 -11.18
N VAL A 89 -15.88 3.36 -11.87
CA VAL A 89 -15.62 3.47 -13.31
C VAL A 89 -16.93 3.40 -14.11
N GLU A 90 -17.85 2.50 -13.75
CA GLU A 90 -19.14 2.38 -14.43
C GLU A 90 -20.01 3.64 -14.27
N ILE A 91 -20.14 4.14 -13.04
CA ILE A 91 -20.90 5.36 -12.76
C ILE A 91 -20.28 6.56 -13.48
N SER A 92 -18.95 6.68 -13.44
CA SER A 92 -18.25 7.81 -14.05
C SER A 92 -18.30 7.76 -15.58
N SER A 93 -18.23 6.57 -16.18
CA SER A 93 -18.42 6.37 -17.62
C SER A 93 -19.84 6.77 -18.06
N THR A 94 -20.86 6.46 -17.24
CA THR A 94 -22.23 6.91 -17.48
C THR A 94 -22.36 8.43 -17.40
N ASN A 95 -21.74 9.06 -16.40
CA ASN A 95 -21.75 10.52 -16.26
C ASN A 95 -21.00 11.21 -17.39
N MET A 96 -19.89 10.63 -17.86
CA MET A 96 -19.15 11.12 -19.01
C MET A 96 -19.99 11.07 -20.29
N LYS A 97 -20.73 9.97 -20.54
CA LYS A 97 -21.66 9.89 -21.69
C LYS A 97 -22.71 10.99 -21.64
N LYS A 98 -23.33 11.23 -20.47
CA LYS A 98 -24.27 12.35 -20.28
C LYS A 98 -23.62 13.70 -20.53
N ALA A 99 -22.38 13.91 -20.06
CA ALA A 99 -21.65 15.14 -20.31
C ALA A 99 -21.38 15.35 -21.82
N MET A 100 -21.03 14.28 -22.56
CA MET A 100 -20.88 14.34 -24.02
C MET A 100 -22.19 14.71 -24.72
N GLU A 101 -23.32 14.12 -24.31
CA GLU A 101 -24.64 14.48 -24.84
C GLU A 101 -24.98 15.95 -24.57
N GLU A 102 -24.71 16.46 -23.37
CA GLU A 102 -24.91 17.87 -23.04
C GLU A 102 -24.01 18.80 -23.86
N THR A 103 -22.76 18.40 -24.15
CA THR A 103 -21.88 19.19 -25.05
C THR A 103 -22.39 19.23 -26.49
N ASP A 104 -22.95 18.14 -27.01
CA ASP A 104 -23.57 18.11 -28.34
C ASP A 104 -24.82 19.01 -28.40
N LEU A 105 -25.66 18.97 -27.36
CA LEU A 105 -26.80 19.86 -27.22
C LEU A 105 -26.38 21.33 -27.11
N ALA A 106 -25.29 21.61 -26.40
CA ALA A 106 -24.73 22.96 -26.29
C ALA A 106 -24.27 23.48 -27.66
N LEU A 107 -23.56 22.66 -28.46
CA LEU A 107 -23.16 23.03 -29.82
C LEU A 107 -24.36 23.40 -30.69
N LYS A 108 -25.43 22.58 -30.68
CA LYS A 108 -26.67 22.87 -31.44
C LYS A 108 -27.33 24.19 -31.02
N ARG A 109 -27.33 24.51 -29.73
CA ARG A 109 -27.87 25.77 -29.21
C ARG A 109 -27.03 26.96 -29.66
N VAL A 110 -25.71 26.81 -29.64
CA VAL A 110 -24.78 27.85 -30.10
C VAL A 110 -24.96 28.09 -31.61
N GLU A 111 -25.08 27.03 -32.41
CA GLU A 111 -25.36 27.12 -33.85
C GLU A 111 -26.69 27.86 -34.14
N THR A 112 -27.76 27.50 -33.42
CA THR A 112 -29.06 28.19 -33.55
C THR A 112 -28.96 29.67 -33.19
N THR A 113 -28.17 30.00 -32.17
CA THR A 113 -27.94 31.39 -31.74
C THR A 113 -27.14 32.16 -32.80
N PHE A 114 -26.13 31.52 -33.39
CA PHE A 114 -25.33 32.08 -34.48
C PHE A 114 -26.21 32.44 -35.68
N MET A 115 -27.05 31.50 -36.14
CA MET A 115 -27.99 31.75 -37.25
C MET A 115 -28.94 32.92 -36.96
N SER A 116 -29.39 33.04 -35.71
CA SER A 116 -30.27 34.15 -35.31
C SER A 116 -29.56 35.51 -35.38
N ILE A 117 -28.28 35.57 -35.00
CA ILE A 117 -27.47 36.78 -35.10
C ILE A 117 -27.19 37.14 -36.56
N GLU A 118 -26.88 36.18 -37.41
CA GLU A 118 -26.68 36.45 -38.85
C GLU A 118 -27.95 37.03 -39.47
N LYS A 119 -29.12 36.45 -39.17
CA LYS A 119 -30.40 36.99 -39.61
C LYS A 119 -30.64 38.42 -39.09
N ASN A 120 -30.39 38.68 -37.82
CA ASN A 120 -30.56 40.03 -37.26
C ASN A 120 -29.59 41.04 -37.88
N MET A 121 -28.37 40.64 -38.24
CA MET A 121 -27.43 41.48 -38.97
C MET A 121 -27.95 41.85 -40.36
N GLU A 122 -28.53 40.90 -41.10
CA GLU A 122 -29.15 41.17 -42.39
C GLU A 122 -30.31 42.17 -42.26
N GLU A 123 -31.19 41.97 -41.26
CA GLU A 123 -32.32 42.87 -41.00
C GLU A 123 -31.84 44.29 -40.68
N ILE A 124 -30.81 44.45 -39.84
CA ILE A 124 -30.22 45.76 -39.51
C ILE A 124 -29.51 46.40 -40.71
N HIS A 125 -28.89 45.63 -41.59
CA HIS A 125 -28.33 46.17 -42.82
C HIS A 125 -29.43 46.76 -43.72
N GLY A 126 -30.59 46.11 -43.77
CA GLY A 126 -31.79 46.66 -44.42
C GLY A 126 -32.25 47.98 -43.81
N VAL A 127 -32.32 48.07 -42.48
CA VAL A 127 -32.68 49.32 -41.78
C VAL A 127 -31.67 50.43 -42.07
N LYS A 128 -30.37 50.11 -42.12
CA LYS A 128 -29.32 51.07 -42.48
C LYS A 128 -29.52 51.63 -43.89
N SER A 129 -29.88 50.80 -44.87
CA SER A 129 -30.19 51.25 -46.23
C SER A 129 -31.36 52.23 -46.26
N ILE A 130 -32.44 51.93 -45.53
CA ILE A 130 -33.61 52.81 -45.43
C ILE A 130 -33.22 54.17 -44.83
N MET A 131 -32.35 54.20 -43.82
CA MET A 131 -31.90 55.48 -43.23
C MET A 131 -31.10 56.33 -44.22
N VAL A 132 -30.32 55.71 -45.10
CA VAL A 132 -29.61 56.42 -46.18
C VAL A 132 -30.62 57.04 -47.15
N GLU A 133 -31.63 56.29 -47.59
CA GLU A 133 -32.69 56.80 -48.46
C GLU A 133 -33.48 57.95 -47.81
N VAL A 134 -33.86 57.81 -46.54
CA VAL A 134 -34.55 58.88 -45.78
C VAL A 134 -33.68 60.14 -45.65
N THR A 135 -32.36 59.97 -45.49
CA THR A 135 -31.42 61.10 -45.48
C THR A 135 -31.43 61.82 -46.83
N GLU A 136 -31.37 61.09 -47.93
CA GLU A 136 -31.43 61.67 -49.28
C GLU A 136 -32.76 62.38 -49.57
N GLU A 137 -33.90 61.80 -49.13
CA GLU A 137 -35.21 62.46 -49.25
C GLU A 137 -35.28 63.75 -48.43
N THR A 138 -34.71 63.75 -47.22
CA THR A 138 -34.67 64.95 -46.36
C THR A 138 -33.85 66.07 -47.00
N VAL A 139 -32.77 65.75 -47.73
CA VAL A 139 -32.00 66.72 -48.52
C VAL A 139 -32.85 67.32 -49.64
N LYS A 140 -33.59 66.50 -50.39
CA LYS A 140 -34.51 66.96 -51.45
C LYS A 140 -35.62 67.88 -50.91
N ILE A 141 -36.18 67.55 -49.74
CA ILE A 141 -37.17 68.40 -49.07
C ILE A 141 -36.55 69.76 -48.73
N ASN A 142 -35.33 69.78 -48.20
CA ASN A 142 -34.65 71.03 -47.87
C ASN A 142 -34.41 71.91 -49.12
N GLU A 143 -34.07 71.31 -50.26
CA GLU A 143 -33.98 72.03 -51.54
C GLU A 143 -35.33 72.65 -51.96
N LEU A 144 -36.43 71.88 -51.85
CA LEU A 144 -37.78 72.39 -52.17
C LEU A 144 -38.21 73.53 -51.24
N VAL A 145 -37.91 73.42 -49.95
CA VAL A 145 -38.18 74.49 -48.95
C VAL A 145 -37.45 75.78 -49.33
N ASN A 146 -36.20 75.69 -49.81
CA ASN A 146 -35.45 76.85 -50.30
C ASN A 146 -36.06 77.46 -51.56
N VAL A 147 -36.57 76.64 -52.48
CA VAL A 147 -37.29 77.12 -53.68
C VAL A 147 -38.57 77.85 -53.26
N ILE A 148 -39.38 77.30 -52.36
CA ILE A 148 -40.62 77.94 -51.89
C ILE A 148 -40.30 79.27 -51.20
N LYS A 149 -39.22 79.34 -50.40
CA LYS A 149 -38.73 80.59 -49.81
C LYS A 149 -38.45 81.64 -50.88
N SER A 150 -37.73 81.25 -51.93
CA SER A 150 -37.40 82.12 -53.06
C SER A 150 -38.65 82.63 -53.77
N VAL A 151 -39.65 81.75 -54.00
CA VAL A 151 -40.94 82.11 -54.60
C VAL A 151 -41.72 83.07 -53.70
N ALA A 152 -41.76 82.84 -52.39
CA ALA A 152 -42.41 83.73 -51.43
C ALA A 152 -41.75 85.11 -51.40
N ASP A 153 -40.41 85.17 -51.40
CA ASP A 153 -39.65 86.43 -51.46
C ASP A 153 -39.89 87.19 -52.78
N GLN A 154 -39.91 86.48 -53.92
CA GLN A 154 -40.24 87.07 -55.23
C GLN A 154 -41.67 87.59 -55.27
N THR A 155 -42.63 86.82 -54.76
CA THR A 155 -44.05 87.19 -54.71
C THR A 155 -44.25 88.42 -53.84
N ASN A 156 -43.57 88.50 -52.69
CA ASN A 156 -43.58 89.67 -51.81
C ASN A 156 -43.04 90.92 -52.52
N LEU A 157 -41.94 90.80 -53.27
CA LEU A 157 -41.37 91.89 -54.07
C LEU A 157 -42.30 92.34 -55.22
N LEU A 158 -42.88 91.39 -55.95
CA LEU A 158 -43.87 91.64 -56.99
C LEU A 158 -45.09 92.39 -56.44
N SER A 159 -45.59 91.94 -55.29
CA SER A 159 -46.71 92.55 -54.59
C SER A 159 -46.41 93.97 -54.14
N LEU A 160 -45.20 94.21 -53.63
CA LEU A 160 -44.75 95.54 -53.24
C LEU A 160 -44.72 96.49 -54.44
N ASN A 161 -44.19 96.04 -55.57
CA ASN A 161 -44.17 96.82 -56.81
C ASN A 161 -45.59 97.11 -57.31
N ALA A 162 -46.51 96.14 -57.21
CA ALA A 162 -47.92 96.33 -57.55
C ALA A 162 -48.64 97.32 -56.61
N SER A 163 -48.39 97.28 -55.29
CA SER A 163 -48.93 98.25 -54.33
C SER A 163 -48.43 99.67 -54.63
N ILE A 164 -47.15 99.82 -55.03
CA ILE A 164 -46.57 101.12 -55.43
C ILE A 164 -47.27 101.66 -56.69
N GLU A 165 -47.45 100.83 -57.72
CA GLU A 165 -48.06 101.27 -58.98
C GLU A 165 -49.57 101.55 -58.82
N ALA A 166 -50.25 100.77 -57.96
CA ALA A 166 -51.65 101.02 -57.61
C ALA A 166 -51.82 102.36 -56.85
N ALA A 167 -50.89 102.71 -55.95
CA ALA A 167 -50.86 104.03 -55.31
C ALA A 167 -50.60 105.16 -56.31
N ARG A 168 -49.81 104.90 -57.36
CA ARG A 168 -49.48 105.85 -58.43
C ARG A 168 -50.67 106.14 -59.36
N ALA A 169 -51.55 105.16 -59.56
CA ALA A 169 -52.77 105.28 -60.37
C ALA A 169 -53.94 106.04 -59.68
N GLY A 170 -53.79 106.45 -58.42
CA GLY A 170 -54.77 107.26 -57.69
C GLY A 170 -56.12 106.54 -57.45
N GLU A 171 -57.25 107.22 -57.69
CA GLU A 171 -58.58 106.64 -57.45
C GLU A 171 -58.87 105.39 -58.30
N ASN A 172 -58.35 105.32 -59.52
CA ASN A 172 -58.53 104.17 -60.43
C ASN A 172 -57.75 102.91 -59.96
N GLY A 173 -56.77 103.07 -59.06
CA GLY A 173 -55.92 102.00 -58.54
C GLY A 173 -56.36 101.38 -57.22
N ARG A 174 -57.39 101.91 -56.54
CA ARG A 174 -57.79 101.46 -55.18
C ARG A 174 -58.10 99.97 -55.09
N GLY A 175 -58.78 99.40 -56.09
CA GLY A 175 -59.07 97.96 -56.12
C GLY A 175 -57.81 97.10 -56.25
N PHE A 176 -56.84 97.54 -57.07
CA PHE A 176 -55.55 96.86 -57.24
C PHE A 176 -54.65 96.98 -56.00
N ALA A 177 -54.69 98.11 -55.29
CA ALA A 177 -53.92 98.30 -54.06
C ALA A 177 -54.34 97.30 -52.96
N VAL A 178 -55.64 97.06 -52.81
CA VAL A 178 -56.16 96.08 -51.83
C VAL A 178 -55.68 94.66 -52.17
N VAL A 179 -55.74 94.28 -53.44
CA VAL A 179 -55.26 92.96 -53.90
C VAL A 179 -53.74 92.81 -53.68
N ALA A 180 -52.96 93.85 -53.97
CA ALA A 180 -51.52 93.85 -53.77
C ALA A 180 -51.12 93.81 -52.28
N ASP A 181 -51.87 94.43 -51.38
CA ASP A 181 -51.61 94.28 -49.94
C ASP A 181 -51.98 92.87 -49.42
N GLU A 182 -53.02 92.25 -49.99
CA GLU A 182 -53.41 90.89 -49.63
C GLU A 182 -52.40 89.84 -50.13
N ILE A 183 -51.91 89.96 -51.37
CA ILE A 183 -50.83 89.11 -51.91
C ILE A 183 -49.55 89.29 -51.07
N LYS A 184 -49.23 90.51 -50.64
CA LYS A 184 -48.07 90.79 -49.79
C LYS A 184 -48.18 90.06 -48.45
N LYS A 185 -49.33 90.15 -47.78
CA LYS A 185 -49.59 89.42 -46.53
C LYS A 185 -49.49 87.91 -46.74
N LEU A 186 -50.03 87.39 -47.85
CA LEU A 186 -49.95 85.96 -48.17
C LEU A 186 -48.51 85.49 -48.39
N ALA A 187 -47.70 86.27 -49.12
CA ALA A 187 -46.29 85.99 -49.34
C ALA A 187 -45.49 86.00 -48.03
N GLN A 188 -45.76 86.95 -47.14
CA GLN A 188 -45.11 87.03 -45.84
C GLN A 188 -45.53 85.88 -44.90
N SER A 189 -46.82 85.52 -44.89
CA SER A 189 -47.30 84.34 -44.17
C SER A 189 -46.68 83.05 -44.71
N THR A 190 -46.53 82.93 -46.04
CA THR A 190 -45.85 81.79 -46.68
C THR A 190 -44.40 81.69 -46.22
N LYS A 191 -43.68 82.82 -46.11
CA LYS A 191 -42.30 82.86 -45.62
C LYS A 191 -42.18 82.39 -44.17
N GLU A 192 -43.09 82.84 -43.30
CA GLU A 192 -43.15 82.38 -41.90
C GLU A 192 -43.39 80.86 -41.82
N GLN A 193 -44.29 80.31 -42.64
CA GLN A 193 -44.53 78.87 -42.71
C GLN A 193 -43.31 78.09 -43.22
N VAL A 194 -42.61 78.62 -44.23
CA VAL A 194 -41.36 78.04 -44.75
C VAL A 194 -40.28 77.99 -43.69
N ASP A 195 -40.12 79.03 -42.87
CA ASP A 195 -39.14 79.05 -41.79
C ASP A 195 -39.50 78.02 -40.68
N ILE A 196 -40.79 77.82 -40.38
CA ILE A 196 -41.25 76.74 -39.49
C ILE A 196 -40.91 75.36 -40.08
N ILE A 197 -41.22 75.13 -41.36
CA ILE A 197 -40.91 73.86 -42.04
C ILE A 197 -39.41 73.60 -42.02
N ARG A 198 -38.58 74.62 -42.24
CA ARG A 198 -37.11 74.49 -42.19
C ARG A 198 -36.63 74.01 -40.83
N SER A 199 -37.17 74.57 -39.73
CA SER A 199 -36.87 74.13 -38.36
C SER A 199 -37.25 72.67 -38.12
N ILE A 200 -38.40 72.23 -38.64
CA ILE A 200 -38.85 70.82 -38.55
C ILE A 200 -37.89 69.90 -39.32
N VAL A 201 -37.46 70.29 -40.53
CA VAL A 201 -36.50 69.52 -41.35
C VAL A 201 -35.13 69.44 -40.68
N GLU A 202 -34.63 70.54 -40.09
CA GLU A 202 -33.39 70.54 -39.31
C GLU A 202 -33.47 69.59 -38.12
N SER A 203 -34.59 69.61 -37.37
CA SER A 203 -34.83 68.67 -36.27
C SER A 203 -34.93 67.22 -36.74
N LEU A 204 -35.59 66.97 -37.87
CA LEU A 204 -35.72 65.64 -38.47
C LEU A 204 -34.34 65.09 -38.87
N ASN A 205 -33.51 65.91 -39.50
CA ASN A 205 -32.15 65.53 -39.90
C ASN A 205 -31.29 65.17 -38.67
N GLY A 206 -31.42 65.92 -37.58
CA GLY A 206 -30.78 65.58 -36.30
C GLY A 206 -31.19 64.19 -35.78
N LYS A 207 -32.50 63.87 -35.81
CA LYS A 207 -33.01 62.55 -35.41
C LYS A 207 -32.58 61.41 -36.32
N ILE A 208 -32.48 61.66 -37.63
CA ILE A 208 -31.96 60.67 -38.59
C ILE A 208 -30.49 60.35 -38.29
N HIS A 209 -29.69 61.38 -38.00
CA HIS A 209 -28.29 61.18 -37.64
C HIS A 209 -28.12 60.38 -36.34
N GLU A 210 -28.94 60.69 -35.32
CA GLU A 210 -28.99 59.94 -34.06
C GLU A 210 -29.37 58.47 -34.31
N ALA A 211 -30.42 58.21 -35.11
CA ALA A 211 -30.83 56.86 -35.46
C ALA A 211 -29.75 56.08 -36.23
N SER A 212 -29.06 56.73 -37.17
CA SER A 212 -27.94 56.11 -37.89
C SER A 212 -26.79 55.74 -36.95
N SER A 213 -26.46 56.61 -36.00
CA SER A 213 -25.43 56.32 -34.99
C SER A 213 -25.81 55.13 -34.11
N GLU A 214 -27.08 55.01 -33.71
CA GLU A 214 -27.56 53.86 -32.94
C GLU A 214 -27.52 52.56 -33.75
N ILE A 215 -27.83 52.62 -35.06
CA ILE A 215 -27.68 51.46 -35.95
C ILE A 215 -26.23 50.99 -36.02
N ASP A 216 -25.27 51.90 -36.15
CA ASP A 216 -23.84 51.54 -36.18
C ASP A 216 -23.40 50.87 -34.86
N ARG A 217 -23.89 51.35 -33.71
CA ARG A 217 -23.64 50.71 -32.40
C ARG A 217 -24.24 49.31 -32.31
N VAL A 218 -25.43 49.09 -32.87
CA VAL A 218 -26.07 47.76 -32.91
C VAL A 218 -25.25 46.79 -33.79
N VAL A 219 -24.74 47.25 -34.93
CA VAL A 219 -23.85 46.44 -35.79
C VAL A 219 -22.58 46.01 -35.05
N GLU A 220 -21.94 46.94 -34.33
CA GLU A 220 -20.76 46.64 -33.52
C GLU A 220 -21.09 45.63 -32.40
N SER A 221 -22.24 45.77 -31.75
CA SER A 221 -22.71 44.84 -30.72
C SER A 221 -22.90 43.43 -31.26
N PHE A 222 -23.49 43.26 -32.45
CA PHE A 222 -23.62 41.95 -33.08
C PHE A 222 -22.28 41.34 -33.46
N GLN A 223 -21.31 42.15 -33.90
CA GLN A 223 -19.95 41.66 -34.18
C GLN A 223 -19.28 41.12 -32.91
N GLY A 224 -19.46 41.80 -31.77
CA GLY A 224 -19.01 41.31 -30.46
C GLY A 224 -19.71 40.01 -30.02
N ALA A 225 -21.03 39.90 -30.28
CA ALA A 225 -21.78 38.68 -30.00
C ALA A 225 -21.29 37.48 -30.84
N LYS A 226 -20.98 37.70 -32.12
CA LYS A 226 -20.39 36.67 -33.01
C LYS A 226 -19.06 36.16 -32.47
N SER A 227 -18.15 37.07 -32.09
CA SER A 227 -16.86 36.70 -31.48
C SER A 227 -17.03 35.89 -30.20
N SER A 228 -18.01 36.25 -29.36
CA SER A 228 -18.32 35.51 -28.12
C SER A 228 -18.85 34.10 -28.40
N ILE A 229 -19.63 33.93 -29.48
CA ILE A 229 -20.11 32.61 -29.94
C ILE A 229 -18.98 31.75 -30.47
N ASP A 230 -18.06 32.31 -31.25
CA ASP A 230 -16.89 31.59 -31.75
C ASP A 230 -16.03 31.08 -30.59
N ALA A 231 -15.81 31.93 -29.57
CA ALA A 231 -15.10 31.54 -28.35
C ALA A 231 -15.84 30.44 -27.56
N ALA A 232 -17.17 30.55 -27.42
CA ALA A 232 -17.99 29.53 -26.77
C ALA A 232 -17.92 28.18 -27.50
N THR A 233 -17.97 28.20 -28.84
CA THR A 233 -17.83 27.02 -29.69
C THR A 233 -16.48 26.34 -29.47
N GLY A 234 -15.39 27.11 -29.46
CA GLY A 234 -14.05 26.61 -29.15
C GLY A 234 -13.96 25.95 -27.78
N GLY A 235 -14.53 26.58 -26.75
CA GLY A 235 -14.57 26.03 -25.39
C GLY A 235 -15.35 24.72 -25.30
N ILE A 236 -16.47 24.58 -26.02
CA ILE A 236 -17.24 23.33 -26.04
C ILE A 236 -16.44 22.20 -26.72
N PHE A 237 -15.73 22.48 -27.81
CA PHE A 237 -14.85 21.49 -28.45
C PHE A 237 -13.72 21.02 -27.52
N GLU A 238 -13.13 21.94 -26.75
CA GLU A 238 -12.10 21.60 -25.76
C GLU A 238 -12.66 20.67 -24.66
N ILE A 239 -13.86 20.97 -24.15
CA ILE A 239 -14.56 20.09 -23.19
C ILE A 239 -14.79 18.71 -23.80
N GLY A 240 -15.23 18.62 -25.06
CA GLY A 240 -15.40 17.35 -25.76
C GLY A 240 -14.09 16.54 -25.87
N GLY A 241 -12.97 17.22 -26.13
CA GLY A 241 -11.63 16.59 -26.13
C GLY A 241 -11.21 16.05 -24.76
N ILE A 242 -11.49 16.80 -23.69
CA ILE A 242 -11.24 16.36 -22.32
C ILE A 242 -12.10 15.13 -21.98
N MET A 243 -13.38 15.13 -22.35
CA MET A 243 -14.28 13.98 -22.12
C MET A 243 -13.76 12.71 -22.82
N ASN A 244 -13.30 12.80 -24.07
CA ASN A 244 -12.71 11.66 -24.77
C ASN A 244 -11.45 11.12 -24.07
N SER A 245 -10.61 12.01 -23.53
CA SER A 245 -9.39 11.64 -22.78
C SER A 245 -9.73 10.95 -21.46
N ILE A 246 -10.76 11.43 -20.76
CA ILE A 246 -11.31 10.77 -19.57
C ILE A 246 -11.84 9.37 -19.93
N GLY A 247 -12.53 9.22 -21.06
CA GLY A 247 -13.02 7.93 -21.53
C GLY A 247 -11.91 6.91 -21.77
N ALA A 248 -10.82 7.32 -22.42
CA ALA A 248 -9.63 6.48 -22.58
C ALA A 248 -9.00 6.09 -21.23
N SER A 249 -9.02 7.01 -20.26
CA SER A 249 -8.50 6.75 -18.91
C SER A 249 -9.34 5.70 -18.18
N PHE A 250 -10.68 5.74 -18.30
CA PHE A 250 -11.54 4.70 -17.73
C PHE A 250 -11.31 3.33 -18.36
N MET A 251 -11.06 3.24 -19.67
CA MET A 251 -10.69 1.96 -20.29
C MET A 251 -9.40 1.38 -19.70
N SER A 252 -8.40 2.22 -19.42
CA SER A 252 -7.16 1.77 -18.77
C SER A 252 -7.40 1.35 -17.32
N ILE A 253 -8.25 2.06 -16.58
CA ILE A 253 -8.58 1.69 -15.19
C ILE A 253 -9.33 0.36 -15.17
N SER A 254 -10.27 0.11 -16.09
CA SER A 254 -10.94 -1.18 -16.21
C SER A 254 -9.97 -2.33 -16.46
N ALA A 255 -8.99 -2.14 -17.34
CA ALA A 255 -7.95 -3.16 -17.58
C ALA A 255 -7.12 -3.44 -16.30
N ASN A 256 -6.74 -2.38 -15.56
CA ASN A 256 -6.02 -2.54 -14.30
C ASN A 256 -6.87 -3.25 -13.23
N VAL A 257 -8.17 -2.99 -13.19
CA VAL A 257 -9.12 -3.65 -12.28
C VAL A 257 -9.21 -5.16 -12.59
N GLU A 258 -9.27 -5.54 -13.86
CA GLU A 258 -9.23 -6.95 -14.27
C GLU A 258 -7.91 -7.63 -13.86
N GLU A 259 -6.78 -6.97 -14.08
CA GLU A 259 -5.45 -7.47 -13.68
C GLU A 259 -5.30 -7.60 -12.16
N GLN A 260 -5.78 -6.61 -11.39
CA GLN A 260 -5.78 -6.66 -9.93
C GLN A 260 -6.67 -7.77 -9.39
N THR A 261 -7.83 -8.00 -10.01
CA THR A 261 -8.73 -9.10 -9.63
C THR A 261 -8.04 -10.44 -9.85
N ALA A 262 -7.39 -10.64 -11.00
CA ALA A 262 -6.63 -11.86 -11.28
C ALA A 262 -5.48 -12.05 -10.29
N THR A 263 -4.77 -10.98 -9.95
CA THR A 263 -3.67 -11.01 -8.97
C THR A 263 -4.16 -11.35 -7.56
N ALA A 264 -5.30 -10.80 -7.13
CA ALA A 264 -5.94 -11.15 -5.85
C ALA A 264 -6.30 -12.64 -5.77
N GLN A 265 -6.83 -13.20 -6.86
CA GLN A 265 -7.14 -14.63 -6.94
C GLN A 265 -5.88 -15.49 -6.88
N GLU A 266 -4.80 -15.07 -7.55
CA GLU A 266 -3.51 -15.76 -7.49
C GLU A 266 -2.89 -15.71 -6.08
N ILE A 267 -2.96 -14.55 -5.41
CA ILE A 267 -2.51 -14.41 -4.02
C ILE A 267 -3.31 -15.35 -3.12
N THR A 268 -4.62 -15.41 -3.28
CA THR A 268 -5.48 -16.31 -2.50
C THR A 268 -5.09 -17.78 -2.71
N ALA A 269 -4.81 -18.19 -3.95
CA ALA A 269 -4.32 -19.53 -4.24
C ALA A 269 -2.95 -19.81 -3.60
N ASN A 270 -2.03 -18.85 -3.68
CA ASN A 270 -0.70 -18.94 -3.07
C ASN A 270 -0.78 -19.04 -1.54
N ILE A 271 -1.70 -18.33 -0.89
CA ILE A 271 -1.94 -18.42 0.56
C ILE A 271 -2.34 -19.85 0.93
N LEU A 272 -3.27 -20.46 0.18
CA LEU A 272 -3.69 -21.85 0.43
C LEU A 272 -2.54 -22.84 0.25
N GLU A 273 -1.71 -22.66 -0.78
CA GLU A 273 -0.54 -23.52 -1.00
C GLU A 273 0.51 -23.38 0.11
N VAL A 274 0.81 -22.14 0.54
CA VAL A 274 1.78 -21.90 1.62
C VAL A 274 1.22 -22.38 2.96
N HIS A 275 -0.09 -22.28 3.19
CA HIS A 275 -0.75 -22.83 4.37
C HIS A 275 -0.60 -24.36 4.45
N ASP A 276 -0.84 -25.08 3.34
CA ASP A 276 -0.64 -26.53 3.28
C ASP A 276 0.83 -26.91 3.51
N LYS A 277 1.77 -26.18 2.88
CA LYS A 277 3.20 -26.38 3.10
C LYS A 277 3.62 -26.11 4.55
N ALA A 278 3.06 -25.10 5.20
CA ALA A 278 3.33 -24.79 6.61
C ALA A 278 2.82 -25.92 7.53
N ALA A 279 1.64 -26.47 7.25
CA ALA A 279 1.10 -27.62 7.98
C ALA A 279 2.01 -28.86 7.84
N VAL A 280 2.42 -29.19 6.61
CA VAL A 280 3.35 -30.29 6.33
C VAL A 280 4.72 -30.05 6.98
N LEU A 281 5.22 -28.81 6.97
CA LEU A 281 6.48 -28.45 7.61
C LEU A 281 6.41 -28.63 9.13
N LYS A 282 5.30 -28.24 9.77
CA LYS A 282 5.07 -28.45 11.20
C LYS A 282 5.10 -29.94 11.54
N GLU A 283 4.40 -30.77 10.76
CA GLU A 283 4.39 -32.22 10.95
C GLU A 283 5.79 -32.84 10.79
N LYS A 284 6.50 -32.53 9.70
CA LYS A 284 7.86 -33.05 9.45
C LYS A 284 8.86 -32.61 10.52
N THR A 285 8.74 -31.38 10.99
CA THR A 285 9.57 -30.84 12.08
C THR A 285 9.29 -31.60 13.37
N HIS A 286 8.02 -31.85 13.68
CA HIS A 286 7.63 -32.65 14.85
C HIS A 286 8.21 -34.07 14.78
N HIS A 287 8.06 -34.75 13.63
CA HIS A 287 8.60 -36.10 13.42
C HIS A 287 10.14 -36.14 13.49
N THR A 288 10.81 -35.10 13.00
CA THR A 288 12.26 -34.96 13.10
C THR A 288 12.71 -34.83 14.56
N GLY A 289 12.04 -34.01 15.36
CA GLY A 289 12.32 -33.90 16.80
C GLY A 289 12.07 -35.21 17.55
N GLN A 290 10.97 -35.91 17.25
CA GLN A 290 10.71 -37.24 17.81
C GLN A 290 11.80 -38.24 17.44
N SER A 291 12.26 -38.22 16.19
CA SER A 291 13.35 -39.09 15.72
C SER A 291 14.65 -38.79 16.47
N PHE A 292 14.99 -37.51 16.70
CA PHE A 292 16.15 -37.15 17.52
C PHE A 292 16.02 -37.62 18.97
N TYR A 293 14.82 -37.50 19.55
CA TYR A 293 14.56 -38.04 20.88
C TYR A 293 14.75 -39.57 20.92
N ASP A 294 14.17 -40.30 19.99
CA ASP A 294 14.30 -41.77 19.91
C ASP A 294 15.75 -42.21 19.72
N ILE A 295 16.52 -41.51 18.88
CA ILE A 295 17.95 -41.79 18.73
C ILE A 295 18.68 -41.51 20.05
N SER A 296 18.37 -40.42 20.75
CA SER A 296 19.01 -40.11 22.03
C SER A 296 18.77 -41.21 23.07
N VAL A 297 17.56 -41.79 23.11
CA VAL A 297 17.22 -42.92 24.00
C VAL A 297 18.01 -44.17 23.62
N ARG A 298 18.14 -44.47 22.32
CA ARG A 298 18.91 -45.63 21.83
C ARG A 298 20.41 -45.49 22.10
N ILE A 299 20.97 -44.29 21.92
CA ILE A 299 22.38 -44.02 22.21
C ILE A 299 22.64 -44.12 23.72
N ASP A 300 21.76 -43.60 24.57
CA ASP A 300 21.87 -43.76 26.02
C ASP A 300 21.78 -45.24 26.46
N ALA A 301 20.92 -46.04 25.81
CA ALA A 301 20.88 -47.48 26.05
C ALA A 301 22.19 -48.19 25.67
N LEU A 302 22.80 -47.82 24.54
CA LEU A 302 24.14 -48.32 24.14
C LEU A 302 25.22 -47.91 25.14
N ARG A 303 25.19 -46.65 25.59
CA ARG A 303 26.08 -46.11 26.62
C ARG A 303 26.00 -46.90 27.91
N MET A 304 24.79 -47.16 28.40
CA MET A 304 24.56 -47.93 29.63
C MET A 304 25.02 -49.39 29.49
N LYS A 305 24.83 -49.99 28.30
CA LYS A 305 25.34 -51.34 28.02
C LYS A 305 26.87 -51.36 27.98
N ALA A 306 27.52 -50.39 27.34
CA ALA A 306 28.97 -50.25 27.33
C ALA A 306 29.55 -50.06 28.75
N LEU A 307 28.88 -49.26 29.58
CA LEU A 307 29.27 -49.05 30.98
C LEU A 307 29.26 -50.35 31.79
N SER A 308 28.34 -51.29 31.51
CA SER A 308 28.28 -52.57 32.20
C SER A 308 29.54 -53.45 32.01
N PHE A 309 30.28 -53.21 30.91
CA PHE A 309 31.54 -53.89 30.61
C PHE A 309 32.77 -53.14 31.18
N ALA A 310 32.62 -51.86 31.56
CA ALA A 310 33.69 -51.01 32.07
C ALA A 310 33.77 -50.99 33.61
N LYS A 311 33.88 -52.16 34.26
CA LYS A 311 33.80 -52.28 35.74
C LYS A 311 34.86 -51.49 36.53
N ASN A 312 35.94 -51.04 35.90
CA ASN A 312 37.02 -50.24 36.51
C ASN A 312 37.36 -48.98 35.68
N ALA A 313 36.33 -48.25 35.22
CA ALA A 313 36.54 -47.03 34.44
C ALA A 313 37.33 -45.97 35.25
N ASP A 314 38.29 -45.32 34.58
CA ASP A 314 39.09 -44.24 35.15
C ASP A 314 38.24 -43.04 35.62
N SER A 315 38.76 -42.27 36.56
CA SER A 315 38.10 -41.07 37.13
C SER A 315 37.71 -40.05 36.06
N ALA A 316 38.49 -39.95 34.98
CA ALA A 316 38.18 -39.10 33.83
C ALA A 316 36.93 -39.56 33.06
N VAL A 317 36.77 -40.88 32.89
CA VAL A 317 35.58 -41.48 32.24
C VAL A 317 34.34 -41.31 33.13
N MET A 318 34.51 -41.45 34.45
CA MET A 318 33.43 -41.21 35.41
C MET A 318 32.93 -39.76 35.40
N LEU A 319 33.81 -38.79 35.18
CA LEU A 319 33.44 -37.37 35.07
C LEU A 319 32.72 -37.07 33.74
N ASP A 320 33.14 -37.68 32.62
CA ASP A 320 32.42 -37.56 31.34
C ASP A 320 31.02 -38.18 31.40
N LEU A 321 30.86 -39.26 32.18
CA LEU A 321 29.57 -39.87 32.43
C LEU A 321 28.63 -38.94 33.23
N THR A 322 29.12 -38.26 34.26
CA THR A 322 28.27 -37.36 35.06
C THR A 322 27.85 -36.12 34.29
N VAL A 323 28.73 -35.55 33.45
CA VAL A 323 28.38 -34.46 32.53
C VAL A 323 27.29 -34.88 31.56
N THR A 324 27.44 -36.05 30.94
CA THR A 324 26.48 -36.54 29.94
C THR A 324 25.12 -36.87 30.58
N ASP A 325 25.09 -37.47 31.78
CA ASP A 325 23.85 -37.72 32.53
C ASP A 325 23.10 -36.40 32.83
N HIS A 326 23.84 -35.35 33.17
CA HIS A 326 23.28 -34.03 33.45
C HIS A 326 22.68 -33.37 32.19
N LEU A 327 23.38 -33.47 31.05
CA LEU A 327 22.90 -32.97 29.76
C LEU A 327 21.68 -33.74 29.24
N LEU A 328 21.70 -35.08 29.34
CA LEU A 328 20.54 -35.93 29.00
C LEU A 328 19.31 -35.57 29.81
N TRP A 329 19.50 -35.13 31.05
CA TRP A 329 18.39 -34.72 31.89
C TRP A 329 17.76 -33.39 31.43
N LYS A 330 18.57 -32.37 31.10
CA LYS A 330 18.08 -31.14 30.42
C LYS A 330 17.32 -31.51 29.15
N TRP A 331 17.91 -32.39 28.34
CA TRP A 331 17.34 -32.87 27.09
C TRP A 331 15.96 -33.51 27.27
N ARG A 332 15.75 -34.32 28.31
CA ARG A 332 14.42 -34.91 28.61
C ARG A 332 13.38 -33.84 28.95
N VAL A 333 13.74 -32.83 29.74
CA VAL A 333 12.81 -31.73 30.08
C VAL A 333 12.45 -30.92 28.83
N TYR A 334 13.43 -30.63 27.98
CA TYR A 334 13.21 -29.96 26.71
C TYR A 334 12.27 -30.76 25.80
N ASN A 335 12.51 -32.07 25.64
CA ASN A 335 11.67 -32.94 24.81
C ASN A 335 10.27 -33.18 25.40
N MET A 336 10.11 -33.08 26.73
CA MET A 336 8.79 -33.08 27.36
C MET A 336 8.00 -31.85 26.96
N ILE A 337 8.62 -30.67 27.00
CA ILE A 337 7.97 -29.41 26.58
C ILE A 337 7.59 -29.45 25.09
N LEU A 338 8.37 -30.14 24.26
CA LEU A 338 8.03 -30.40 22.85
C LEU A 338 7.01 -31.53 22.64
N GLY A 339 6.58 -32.21 23.70
CA GLY A 339 5.55 -33.25 23.65
C GLY A 339 6.04 -34.66 23.28
N TYR A 340 7.35 -34.89 23.19
CA TYR A 340 7.91 -36.19 22.80
C TYR A 340 8.01 -37.20 23.94
N VAL A 341 8.04 -36.73 25.19
CA VAL A 341 8.16 -37.59 26.38
C VAL A 341 7.33 -37.04 27.53
N HIS A 342 6.78 -37.93 28.36
CA HIS A 342 6.16 -37.56 29.63
C HIS A 342 7.17 -37.71 30.78
N MET A 343 7.24 -36.73 31.68
CA MET A 343 8.07 -36.79 32.88
C MET A 343 7.22 -36.57 34.13
N ASP A 344 7.47 -37.38 35.15
CA ASP A 344 6.86 -37.18 36.48
C ASP A 344 7.75 -36.28 37.34
N GLU A 345 7.14 -35.42 38.16
CA GLU A 345 7.89 -34.55 39.09
C GLU A 345 8.77 -35.37 40.05
N ALA A 346 8.30 -36.56 40.46
CA ALA A 346 9.03 -37.50 41.31
C ALA A 346 10.26 -38.12 40.63
N SER A 347 10.34 -38.11 39.29
CA SER A 347 11.50 -38.59 38.54
C SER A 347 12.70 -37.64 38.65
N VAL A 348 12.47 -36.39 39.09
CA VAL A 348 13.52 -35.42 39.36
C VAL A 348 13.97 -35.53 40.81
N GLY A 349 15.11 -36.18 41.01
CA GLY A 349 15.80 -36.20 42.29
C GLY A 349 16.25 -34.81 42.77
N ASP A 350 16.83 -34.76 43.96
CA ASP A 350 17.53 -33.57 44.43
C ASP A 350 18.94 -33.51 43.80
N HIS A 351 19.50 -32.31 43.69
CA HIS A 351 20.86 -32.08 43.19
C HIS A 351 21.92 -32.86 44.00
N THR A 352 21.60 -33.28 45.22
CA THR A 352 22.44 -34.13 46.08
C THR A 352 22.29 -35.62 45.81
N THR A 353 21.16 -36.07 45.28
CA THR A 353 20.85 -37.50 45.07
C THR A 353 21.12 -37.99 43.64
N CYS A 354 21.41 -37.07 42.71
CA CYS A 354 21.82 -37.39 41.35
C CYS A 354 23.24 -38.00 41.30
N ARG A 355 23.63 -38.63 40.18
CA ARG A 355 24.96 -39.28 40.06
C ARG A 355 26.10 -38.27 40.30
N LEU A 356 25.94 -37.04 39.81
CA LEU A 356 26.87 -35.96 40.09
C LEU A 356 26.90 -35.64 41.59
N GLY A 357 25.77 -35.40 42.23
CA GLY A 357 25.67 -35.13 43.68
C GLY A 357 26.29 -36.23 44.56
N LYS A 358 26.07 -37.50 44.20
CA LYS A 358 26.69 -38.65 44.89
C LYS A 358 28.20 -38.72 44.67
N TRP A 359 28.66 -38.43 43.45
CA TRP A 359 30.09 -38.36 43.14
C TRP A 359 30.76 -37.23 43.92
N LEU A 360 30.14 -36.04 43.98
CA LEU A 360 30.59 -34.90 44.79
C LEU A 360 30.76 -35.26 46.26
N GLY A 361 29.77 -35.95 46.84
CA GLY A 361 29.79 -36.37 48.23
C GLY A 361 30.83 -37.45 48.55
N ALA A 362 31.37 -38.14 47.55
CA ALA A 362 32.37 -39.19 47.70
C ALA A 362 33.83 -38.71 47.50
N GLN A 363 34.05 -37.46 47.05
CA GLN A 363 35.39 -36.91 46.83
C GLN A 363 36.00 -36.29 48.08
N ASP A 364 37.31 -36.44 48.27
CA ASP A 364 38.03 -35.79 49.37
C ASP A 364 38.30 -34.31 49.06
N LEU A 365 37.57 -33.41 49.72
CA LEU A 365 37.57 -31.96 49.49
C LEU A 365 38.69 -31.20 50.23
N ASN A 366 39.81 -31.88 50.49
CA ASN A 366 40.95 -31.34 51.21
C ASN A 366 41.79 -30.34 50.39
N GLY A 367 41.65 -30.29 49.06
CA GLY A 367 42.28 -29.29 48.19
C GLY A 367 41.47 -27.99 48.06
N SER A 368 42.10 -26.82 48.25
CA SER A 368 41.45 -25.50 48.18
C SER A 368 40.78 -25.21 46.83
N ALA A 369 41.39 -25.64 45.71
CA ALA A 369 40.88 -25.41 44.36
C ALA A 369 39.64 -26.26 44.01
N LEU A 370 39.57 -27.51 44.48
CA LEU A 370 38.43 -28.41 44.29
C LEU A 370 37.21 -27.92 45.09
N ARG A 371 37.44 -27.51 46.34
CA ARG A 371 36.39 -26.94 47.21
C ARG A 371 35.75 -25.69 46.61
N THR A 372 36.55 -24.77 46.07
CA THR A 372 36.02 -23.55 45.41
C THR A 372 35.23 -23.87 44.14
N LEU A 373 35.64 -24.87 43.35
CA LEU A 373 34.90 -25.27 42.14
C LEU A 373 33.53 -25.88 42.49
N PHE A 374 33.46 -26.71 43.54
CA PHE A 374 32.19 -27.29 43.97
C PHE A 374 31.23 -26.27 44.59
N GLN A 375 31.73 -25.31 45.38
CA GLN A 375 30.91 -24.20 45.88
C GLN A 375 30.34 -23.32 44.75
N LYS A 376 31.10 -23.12 43.67
CA LYS A 376 30.61 -22.38 42.49
C LYS A 376 29.55 -23.13 41.70
N MET A 377 29.57 -24.45 41.72
CA MET A 377 28.65 -25.31 40.97
C MET A 377 27.33 -25.60 41.72
N GLU A 378 27.36 -25.62 43.06
CA GLU A 378 26.21 -25.98 43.90
C GLU A 378 24.98 -25.11 43.65
N GLY A 379 25.16 -23.79 43.55
CA GLY A 379 24.07 -22.83 43.27
C GLY A 379 23.39 -23.10 41.92
N PRO A 380 24.11 -23.05 40.79
CA PRO A 380 23.57 -23.39 39.48
C PRO A 380 22.95 -24.79 39.40
N HIS A 381 23.55 -25.79 40.06
CA HIS A 381 23.04 -27.16 40.09
C HIS A 381 21.71 -27.28 40.82
N LYS A 382 21.55 -26.62 41.98
CA LYS A 382 20.29 -26.56 42.72
C LYS A 382 19.20 -25.82 41.93
N GLU A 383 19.57 -24.70 41.32
CA GLU A 383 18.65 -23.89 40.49
C GLU A 383 18.13 -24.71 39.31
N LEU A 384 19.00 -25.44 38.63
CA LEU A 384 18.60 -26.33 37.53
C LEU A 384 17.52 -27.33 37.95
N HIS A 385 17.76 -28.08 39.04
CA HIS A 385 16.81 -29.08 39.54
C HIS A 385 15.49 -28.45 39.97
N SER A 386 15.54 -27.29 40.64
CA SER A 386 14.35 -26.56 41.07
C SER A 386 13.50 -26.07 39.88
N GLN A 387 14.14 -25.44 38.90
CA GLN A 387 13.44 -24.88 37.75
C GLN A 387 12.86 -25.96 36.84
N ALA A 388 13.56 -27.08 36.64
CA ALA A 388 12.98 -28.14 35.82
C ALA A 388 11.88 -28.94 36.54
N LYS A 389 11.92 -29.09 37.88
CA LYS A 389 10.73 -29.57 38.63
C LYS A 389 9.53 -28.67 38.39
N LYS A 390 9.74 -27.36 38.46
CA LYS A 390 8.69 -26.37 38.20
C LYS A 390 8.18 -26.47 36.76
N ALA A 391 9.07 -26.60 35.77
CA ALA A 391 8.68 -26.77 34.37
C ALA A 391 7.85 -28.03 34.13
N ILE A 392 8.23 -29.16 34.72
CA ILE A 392 7.46 -30.43 34.65
C ILE A 392 6.07 -30.26 35.31
N SER A 393 6.02 -29.64 36.50
CA SER A 393 4.75 -29.44 37.21
C SER A 393 3.80 -28.53 36.42
N LEU A 394 4.32 -27.46 35.81
CA LEU A 394 3.54 -26.55 34.96
C LEU A 394 3.03 -27.25 33.69
N TYR A 395 3.92 -27.99 33.01
CA TYR A 395 3.57 -28.76 31.82
C TYR A 395 2.48 -29.80 32.10
N ASN A 396 2.62 -30.58 33.18
CA ASN A 396 1.65 -31.60 33.57
C ASN A 396 0.28 -31.03 33.99
N ARG A 397 0.21 -29.73 34.34
CA ARG A 397 -1.04 -28.99 34.60
C ARG A 397 -1.64 -28.35 33.35
N GLY A 398 -1.03 -28.53 32.18
CA GLY A 398 -1.46 -27.93 30.92
C GLY A 398 -0.97 -26.48 30.70
N GLN A 399 -0.15 -25.94 31.61
CA GLN A 399 0.41 -24.58 31.50
C GLN A 399 1.71 -24.59 30.68
N VAL A 400 1.62 -25.01 29.42
CA VAL A 400 2.78 -25.25 28.54
C VAL A 400 3.58 -23.97 28.28
N GLU A 401 2.92 -22.83 28.05
CA GLU A 401 3.61 -21.54 27.83
C GLU A 401 4.45 -21.11 29.04
N GLU A 402 3.92 -21.25 30.25
CA GLU A 402 4.64 -20.93 31.48
C GLU A 402 5.83 -21.88 31.70
N ALA A 403 5.69 -23.16 31.33
CA ALA A 403 6.79 -24.13 31.38
C ALA A 403 7.91 -23.76 30.39
N ILE A 404 7.56 -23.30 29.18
CA ILE A 404 8.50 -22.86 28.15
C ILE A 404 9.36 -21.69 28.62
N LEU A 405 8.79 -20.73 29.37
CA LEU A 405 9.52 -19.57 29.90
C LEU A 405 10.65 -19.95 30.87
N LEU A 406 10.63 -21.16 31.43
CA LEU A 406 11.68 -21.65 32.33
C LEU A 406 12.87 -22.27 31.59
N LEU A 407 12.73 -22.63 30.31
CA LEU A 407 13.81 -23.25 29.52
C LEU A 407 15.11 -22.42 29.46
N PRO A 408 15.09 -21.10 29.23
CA PRO A 408 16.32 -20.29 29.21
C PRO A 408 17.07 -20.29 30.54
N VAL A 409 16.32 -20.36 31.66
CA VAL A 409 16.92 -20.41 33.00
C VAL A 409 17.55 -21.78 33.25
N ILE A 410 16.84 -22.87 32.90
CA ILE A 410 17.35 -24.24 32.94
C ILE A 410 18.63 -24.37 32.11
N GLU A 411 18.63 -23.82 30.89
CA GLU A 411 19.78 -23.84 29.99
C GLU A 411 20.98 -23.10 30.57
N LYS A 412 20.78 -21.88 31.07
CA LYS A 412 21.84 -21.09 31.70
C LYS A 412 22.45 -21.83 32.89
N SER A 413 21.62 -22.37 33.77
CA SER A 413 22.08 -23.13 34.94
C SER A 413 22.83 -24.41 34.55
N SER A 414 22.36 -25.11 33.51
CA SER A 414 23.03 -26.32 33.01
C SER A 414 24.41 -26.02 32.40
N LEU A 415 24.53 -24.94 31.60
CA LEU A 415 25.80 -24.51 31.03
C LEU A 415 26.83 -24.17 32.12
N GLN A 416 26.41 -23.49 33.18
CA GLN A 416 27.28 -23.17 34.33
C GLN A 416 27.78 -24.43 35.05
N VAL A 417 26.93 -25.46 35.19
CA VAL A 417 27.33 -26.74 35.78
C VAL A 417 28.32 -27.47 34.87
N VAL A 418 28.04 -27.55 33.57
CA VAL A 418 28.92 -28.20 32.60
C VAL A 418 30.28 -27.50 32.52
N GLU A 419 30.33 -26.17 32.50
CA GLU A 419 31.57 -25.39 32.50
C GLU A 419 32.42 -25.67 33.75
N CYS A 420 31.79 -25.79 34.93
CA CYS A 420 32.49 -26.17 36.16
C CYS A 420 33.09 -27.58 36.05
N LEU A 421 32.37 -28.54 35.46
CA LEU A 421 32.83 -29.92 35.28
C LEU A 421 33.94 -30.03 34.22
N GLU A 422 33.85 -29.30 33.11
CA GLU A 422 34.92 -29.25 32.10
C GLU A 422 36.21 -28.61 32.65
N ASN A 423 36.09 -27.58 33.49
CA ASN A 423 37.23 -26.97 34.17
C ASN A 423 37.90 -27.91 35.18
N LEU A 424 37.14 -28.83 35.78
CA LEU A 424 37.69 -29.91 36.61
C LEU A 424 38.46 -30.92 35.75
N LYS A 425 37.90 -31.32 34.60
CA LYS A 425 38.55 -32.24 33.64
C LYS A 425 39.91 -31.72 33.14
N LYS A 426 40.02 -30.41 32.90
CA LYS A 426 41.27 -29.77 32.47
C LYS A 426 42.35 -29.73 33.55
N LYS A 427 41.96 -29.79 34.83
CA LYS A 427 42.89 -29.79 35.98
C LYS A 427 43.25 -31.18 36.49
N SER A 428 42.55 -32.23 36.04
CA SER A 428 42.81 -33.63 36.41
C SER A 428 43.63 -34.42 35.38
N LYS A 429 43.99 -33.78 34.26
CA LYS A 429 45.02 -34.24 33.30
C LYS A 429 46.33 -33.56 33.65
#